data_AF-E6RCH3-F1
#
_entry.id   AF-E6RCH3-F1
#
_cell.length_a   1.000
_cell.length_b   1.000
_cell.length_c   1.000
_cell.angle_alpha   90.00
_cell.angle_beta   90.00
_cell.angle_gamma   90.00
#
_symmetry.space_group_name_H-M   'P 1'
#
loop_
_entity.id
_entity.type
_entity.pdbx_description
1 polymer ?
#
loop_
_entity_poly.entity_id
_entity_poly.type
_entity_poly.pdbx_seq_one_letter_code
_entity_poly.pdbx_strand_id
1 'polypeptide(L)'
;MPSPACQIAKEELLACLLRTDCVLKSGKTPQECLQKPQELPLQCQHLIIRFSDCKKGMLDMRRRFRGNHLSEEAKERARGTGTVDIRPTDDVAPDRPNE
;
A
#
# COMPACT_ATOMS: atom_id res chain seq x y z
N MET A 1 9.91 10.82 -18.23
CA MET A 1 9.58 9.39 -18.02
C MET A 1 9.67 9.08 -16.53
N PRO A 2 8.78 8.26 -15.93
CA PRO A 2 8.92 7.82 -14.54
C PRO A 2 10.16 6.91 -14.42
N SER A 3 10.90 7.03 -13.32
CA SER A 3 12.04 6.15 -13.06
C SER A 3 11.59 4.71 -12.77
N PRO A 4 12.45 3.68 -12.94
CA PRO A 4 12.10 2.29 -12.70
C PRO A 4 11.59 2.01 -11.27
N ALA A 5 11.90 2.87 -10.29
CA ALA A 5 11.54 2.67 -8.89
C ALA A 5 10.02 2.62 -8.62
N CYS A 6 9.21 3.28 -9.45
CA CYS A 6 7.73 3.29 -9.31
C CYS A 6 7.01 2.59 -10.47
N GLN A 7 7.75 1.85 -11.30
CA GLN A 7 7.21 1.20 -12.50
C GLN A 7 6.10 0.21 -12.13
N ILE A 8 6.34 -0.66 -11.15
CA ILE A 8 5.38 -1.69 -10.69
C ILE A 8 4.09 -1.04 -10.18
N ALA A 9 4.19 -0.06 -9.30
CA ALA A 9 3.01 0.64 -8.76
C ALA A 9 2.21 1.36 -9.86
N LYS A 10 2.89 1.87 -10.90
CA LYS A 10 2.25 2.49 -12.05
C LYS A 10 1.50 1.46 -12.89
N GLU A 11 2.11 0.33 -13.19
CA GLU A 11 1.51 -0.74 -14.00
C GLU A 11 0.28 -1.33 -13.32
N GLU A 12 0.36 -1.61 -12.03
CA GLU A 12 -0.79 -2.06 -11.24
C GLU A 12 -1.94 -1.04 -11.24
N LEU A 13 -1.63 0.25 -11.06
CA LEU A 13 -2.63 1.31 -11.10
C LEU A 13 -3.30 1.41 -12.48
N LEU A 14 -2.52 1.35 -13.56
CA LEU A 14 -3.05 1.37 -14.93
C LEU A 14 -3.95 0.15 -15.20
N ALA A 15 -3.51 -1.04 -14.80
CA ALA A 15 -4.29 -2.26 -14.92
C ALA A 15 -5.62 -2.17 -14.15
N CYS A 16 -5.62 -1.52 -12.97
CA CYS A 16 -6.83 -1.25 -12.22
C CYS A 16 -7.77 -0.32 -12.98
N LEU A 17 -7.28 0.85 -13.41
CA LEU A 17 -8.08 1.88 -14.09
C LEU A 17 -8.74 1.35 -15.38
N LEU A 18 -8.03 0.55 -16.17
CA LEU A 18 -8.55 -0.04 -17.41
C LEU A 18 -9.76 -0.97 -17.19
N ARG A 19 -9.93 -1.53 -15.98
CA ARG A 19 -11.06 -2.39 -15.62
C ARG A 19 -12.23 -1.62 -15.02
N THR A 20 -12.08 -0.33 -14.75
CA THR A 20 -13.12 0.47 -14.10
C THR A 20 -14.11 1.06 -15.08
N ASP A 21 -15.30 1.34 -14.55
CA ASP A 21 -16.39 1.99 -15.28
C ASP A 21 -16.01 3.37 -15.85
N CYS A 22 -15.07 4.08 -15.22
CA CYS A 22 -14.62 5.37 -15.73
C CYS A 22 -13.97 5.25 -17.12
N VAL A 23 -13.19 4.21 -17.36
CA VAL A 23 -12.58 3.98 -18.69
C VAL A 23 -13.55 3.23 -19.60
N LEU A 24 -14.19 2.18 -19.10
CA LEU A 24 -15.03 1.29 -19.91
C LEU A 24 -16.37 1.91 -20.33
N LYS A 25 -17.05 2.61 -19.41
CA LYS A 25 -18.39 3.18 -19.66
C LYS A 25 -18.32 4.63 -20.12
N SER A 26 -17.46 5.45 -19.48
CA SER A 26 -17.36 6.87 -19.83
C SER A 26 -16.39 7.16 -20.99
N GLY A 27 -15.56 6.19 -21.39
CA GLY A 27 -14.57 6.38 -22.45
C GLY A 27 -13.47 7.40 -22.12
N LYS A 28 -13.30 7.73 -20.84
CA LYS A 28 -12.32 8.71 -20.37
C LYS A 28 -10.92 8.10 -20.36
N THR A 29 -9.92 8.95 -20.51
CA THR A 29 -8.54 8.54 -20.34
C THR A 29 -8.26 8.20 -18.87
N PRO A 30 -7.33 7.26 -18.58
CA PRO A 30 -6.95 6.94 -17.20
C PRO A 30 -6.51 8.18 -16.40
N GLN A 31 -5.91 9.17 -17.06
CA GLN A 31 -5.51 10.44 -16.43
C GLN A 31 -6.70 11.29 -16.00
N GLU A 32 -7.78 11.33 -16.76
CA GLU A 32 -9.02 12.02 -16.39
C GLU A 32 -9.73 11.31 -15.24
N CYS A 33 -9.68 9.97 -15.21
CA CYS A 33 -10.23 9.19 -14.10
C CYS A 33 -9.54 9.50 -12.76
N LEU A 34 -8.25 9.83 -12.78
CA LEU A 34 -7.50 10.22 -11.58
C LEU A 34 -7.95 11.55 -10.97
N GLN A 35 -8.65 12.42 -11.71
CA GLN A 35 -9.19 13.68 -11.17
C GLN A 35 -10.33 13.46 -10.18
N LYS A 36 -11.02 12.31 -10.29
CA LYS A 36 -12.16 11.95 -9.46
C LYS A 36 -11.94 10.59 -8.79
N PRO A 37 -10.99 10.49 -7.84
CA PRO A 37 -10.67 9.23 -7.16
C PRO A 37 -11.86 8.65 -6.37
N GLN A 38 -12.86 9.47 -6.04
CA GLN A 38 -14.03 9.06 -5.24
C GLN A 38 -14.98 8.16 -6.04
N GLU A 39 -15.03 8.33 -7.36
CA GLU A 39 -15.87 7.54 -8.28
C GLU A 39 -15.23 6.17 -8.63
N LEU A 40 -13.98 5.96 -8.21
CA LEU A 40 -13.22 4.73 -8.48
C LEU A 40 -13.40 3.69 -7.37
N PRO A 41 -13.29 2.38 -7.68
CA PRO A 41 -13.31 1.34 -6.66
C PRO A 41 -12.20 1.53 -5.61
N LEU A 42 -12.45 1.12 -4.37
CA LEU A 42 -11.51 1.23 -3.24
C LEU A 42 -10.12 0.65 -3.57
N GLN A 43 -10.08 -0.45 -4.31
CA GLN A 43 -8.83 -1.06 -4.77
C GLN A 43 -7.97 -0.10 -5.61
N CYS A 44 -8.59 0.59 -6.57
CA CYS A 44 -7.86 1.57 -7.38
C CYS A 44 -7.48 2.81 -6.55
N GLN A 45 -8.32 3.22 -5.59
CA GLN A 45 -7.98 4.34 -4.69
C GLN A 45 -6.71 4.04 -3.86
N HIS A 46 -6.58 2.83 -3.32
CA HIS A 46 -5.36 2.40 -2.63
C HIS A 46 -4.12 2.43 -3.53
N LEU A 47 -4.26 1.99 -4.79
CA LEU A 47 -3.17 2.04 -5.77
C LEU A 47 -2.77 3.47 -6.14
N ILE A 48 -3.72 4.41 -6.20
CA ILE A 48 -3.44 5.84 -6.42
C ILE A 48 -2.56 6.37 -5.28
N ILE A 49 -2.94 6.07 -4.03
CA ILE A 49 -2.17 6.49 -2.85
C ILE A 49 -0.76 5.90 -2.91
N ARG A 50 -0.62 4.58 -3.13
CA ARG A 50 0.66 3.89 -3.25
C ARG A 50 1.56 4.49 -4.33
N PHE A 51 1.01 4.77 -5.51
CA PHE A 51 1.76 5.40 -6.60
C PHE A 51 2.18 6.83 -6.25
N SER A 52 1.28 7.61 -5.64
CA SER A 52 1.56 8.99 -5.22
C SER A 52 2.67 9.04 -4.17
N ASP A 53 2.68 8.12 -3.22
CA ASP A 53 3.69 8.06 -2.16
C ASP A 53 5.03 7.57 -2.68
N CYS A 54 5.03 6.63 -3.62
CA CYS A 54 6.25 6.24 -4.34
C CYS A 54 6.87 7.46 -5.06
N LYS A 55 6.06 8.23 -5.79
CA LYS A 55 6.52 9.44 -6.49
C LYS A 55 6.99 10.53 -5.52
N LYS A 56 6.33 10.73 -4.38
CA LYS A 56 6.77 11.66 -3.34
C LYS A 56 8.11 11.23 -2.73
N GLY A 57 8.26 9.95 -2.39
CA GLY A 57 9.51 9.39 -1.85
C GLY A 57 10.69 9.51 -2.82
N MET A 58 10.41 9.46 -4.12
CA MET A 58 11.39 9.75 -5.16
C MET A 58 11.81 11.22 -5.23
N LEU A 59 10.91 12.17 -5.00
CA LEU A 59 11.22 13.60 -5.08
C LEU A 59 11.88 14.12 -3.79
N ASP A 60 11.57 13.51 -2.65
CA ASP A 60 12.13 13.86 -1.35
C ASP A 60 13.56 13.33 -1.18
N MET A 61 14.54 14.23 -1.26
CA MET A 61 15.97 13.92 -1.08
C MET A 61 16.27 13.25 0.29
N ARG A 62 15.52 13.59 1.35
CA ARG A 62 15.71 13.01 2.68
C ARG A 62 15.30 11.52 2.72
N ARG A 63 14.31 11.14 1.91
CA ARG A 63 13.86 9.74 1.77
C ARG A 63 14.73 8.92 0.82
N ARG A 64 15.52 9.54 -0.06
CA ARG A 64 16.46 8.82 -0.94
C ARG A 64 17.60 8.14 -0.18
N PHE A 65 18.17 8.79 0.83
CA PHE A 65 19.29 8.25 1.60
C PHE A 65 18.89 7.19 2.63
N ARG A 66 17.67 7.29 3.17
CA ARG A 66 17.15 6.34 4.18
C ARG A 66 16.30 5.23 3.55
N GLY A 67 16.16 5.24 2.22
CA GLY A 67 15.22 4.41 1.49
C GLY A 67 13.78 4.89 1.67
N ASN A 68 12.96 4.70 0.63
CA ASN A 68 11.50 4.74 0.78
C ASN A 68 11.05 3.44 1.44
N HIS A 69 11.54 3.20 2.66
CA HIS A 69 11.25 2.03 3.45
C HIS A 69 9.88 2.27 4.08
N LEU A 70 8.83 1.70 3.46
CA LEU A 70 7.80 1.10 4.29
C LEU A 70 8.56 0.21 5.29
N SER A 71 8.35 0.37 6.60
CA SER A 71 8.96 -0.52 7.60
C SER A 71 8.81 -1.97 7.13
N GLU A 72 9.76 -2.86 7.44
CA GLU A 72 9.61 -4.28 7.01
C GLU A 72 8.27 -4.82 7.50
N GLU A 73 7.84 -4.40 8.70
CA GLU A 73 6.50 -4.62 9.24
C GLU A 73 5.36 -4.07 8.35
N ALA A 74 5.51 -2.85 7.79
CA ALA A 74 4.55 -2.28 6.84
C ALA A 74 4.59 -2.98 5.47
N LYS A 75 5.75 -3.50 5.04
CA LYS A 75 5.87 -4.33 3.84
C LYS A 75 5.24 -5.71 4.05
N GLU A 76 5.41 -6.32 5.21
CA GLU A 76 4.81 -7.60 5.59
C GLU A 76 3.30 -7.49 5.73
N ARG A 77 2.82 -6.43 6.41
CA ARG A 77 1.38 -6.11 6.50
C ARG A 77 0.75 -5.86 5.13
N ALA A 78 1.46 -5.20 4.22
CA ALA A 78 0.99 -4.96 2.86
C ALA A 78 0.99 -6.22 1.97
N ARG A 79 1.83 -7.23 2.26
CA ARG A 79 1.87 -8.51 1.54
C ARG A 79 0.75 -9.47 1.97
N GLY A 80 -0.03 -9.14 3.00
CA GLY A 80 -1.17 -9.96 3.41
C GLY A 80 -0.81 -11.28 4.07
N THR A 81 0.44 -11.48 4.50
CA THR A 81 0.85 -12.58 5.38
C THR A 81 0.76 -12.12 6.83
N GLY A 82 -0.45 -11.79 7.30
CA GLY A 82 -0.68 -11.55 8.72
C GLY A 82 -1.00 -12.88 9.40
N THR A 83 -0.03 -13.51 10.06
CA THR A 83 -0.40 -14.40 11.15
C THR A 83 -1.02 -13.52 12.23
N VAL A 84 -2.32 -13.70 12.44
CA VAL A 84 -2.98 -13.12 13.61
C VAL A 84 -2.48 -13.93 14.79
N ASP A 85 -1.41 -13.50 15.43
CA ASP A 85 -0.97 -14.07 16.71
C ASP A 85 -1.99 -13.64 17.77
N ILE A 86 -3.03 -14.46 17.93
CA ILE A 86 -3.87 -14.47 19.13
C ILE A 86 -2.97 -14.97 20.26
N ARG A 87 -2.35 -14.06 21.01
CA ARG A 87 -1.61 -14.42 22.23
C ARG A 87 -2.61 -14.93 23.27
N PRO A 88 -2.50 -16.17 23.78
CA PRO A 88 -3.16 -16.54 25.02
C PRO A 88 -2.53 -15.75 26.16
N THR A 89 -3.34 -15.24 27.08
CA THR A 89 -2.86 -14.66 28.34
C THR A 89 -2.66 -15.81 29.32
N ASP A 90 -1.43 -16.30 29.43
CA ASP A 90 -1.03 -17.23 30.50
C ASP A 90 -0.19 -16.47 31.53
N ASP A 91 -0.86 -15.62 32.32
CA ASP A 91 -0.36 -15.13 33.61
C ASP A 91 -0.90 -16.06 34.71
N VAL A 92 -0.19 -17.16 34.99
CA VAL A 92 -0.29 -17.86 36.28
C VAL A 92 1.13 -18.23 36.73
N ALA A 93 1.66 -17.45 37.67
CA ALA A 93 2.91 -17.75 38.35
C ALA A 93 2.75 -19.02 39.23
N PRO A 94 3.76 -19.91 39.31
CA PRO A 94 3.73 -20.99 40.28
C PRO A 94 4.13 -20.46 41.68
N ASP A 95 3.24 -20.68 42.64
CA ASP A 95 3.45 -20.53 44.08
C ASP A 95 4.68 -21.34 44.53
N ARG A 96 5.66 -20.70 45.19
CA ARG A 96 6.79 -21.39 45.83
C ARG A 96 6.49 -21.56 47.33
N PRO A 97 6.40 -22.79 47.86
CA PRO A 97 6.38 -23.01 49.30
C PRO A 97 7.76 -22.73 49.93
N ASN A 98 7.70 -22.17 51.12
CA ASN A 98 8.78 -21.76 52.01
C ASN A 98 9.24 -22.97 52.84
N GLU A 99 10.54 -23.22 52.90
CA GLU A 99 11.17 -24.03 53.97
C GLU A 99 12.53 -23.40 54.32
#